data_AF-A0A949AAS5-F1
#
_entry.id   AF-A0A949AAS5-F1
#
_cell.length_a   1.000
_cell.length_b   1.000
_cell.length_c   1.000
_cell.angle_alpha   90.00
_cell.angle_beta   90.00
_cell.angle_gamma   90.00
#
_symmetry.space_group_name_H-M   'P 1'
#
loop_
_entity.id
_entity.type
_entity.pdbx_description
1 polymer ?
#
loop_
_entity_poly.entity_id
_entity_poly.type
_entity_poly.pdbx_seq_one_letter_code
_entity_poly.pdbx_strand_id
1 'polypeptide(L)'
;MQDRHTGKNSGCSPVFLKSAGYQRGFTLIEVITVSVIIAILAVAAIPLAHNAFQREKEIDLRRALRTLRMAIDDYKKFVEENKIEVDEDTYGYPEKLELLITGIEYKNKKNKTRLAKFLRRIPLDPISRSYNWGLSSYQDKLGSRRWGGQNVWDVYCDSNKKALDGSYYRDW
;
A
#
# COMPACT_ATOMS: atom_id res chain seq x y z
N MET A 1 -66.16 -39.88 -66.10
CA MET A 1 -65.85 -41.29 -65.76
C MET A 1 -64.62 -41.26 -64.88
N GLN A 2 -64.84 -41.34 -63.57
CA GLN A 2 -64.48 -42.49 -62.71
C GLN A 2 -62.97 -42.44 -62.35
N ASP A 3 -62.50 -42.50 -61.11
CA ASP A 3 -63.11 -43.00 -59.89
C ASP A 3 -62.42 -42.44 -58.63
N ARG A 4 -63.12 -42.63 -57.50
CA ARG A 4 -62.72 -42.36 -56.12
C ARG A 4 -61.47 -43.15 -55.69
N HIS A 5 -60.78 -42.67 -54.64
CA HIS A 5 -60.56 -43.37 -53.35
C HIS A 5 -59.52 -42.61 -52.51
N THR A 6 -59.95 -41.82 -51.52
CA THR A 6 -59.84 -42.09 -50.07
C THR A 6 -58.43 -42.44 -49.55
N GLY A 7 -57.75 -41.45 -48.97
CA GLY A 7 -56.55 -41.62 -48.15
C GLY A 7 -56.68 -40.81 -46.86
N LYS A 8 -57.05 -41.49 -45.78
CA LYS A 8 -57.30 -40.98 -44.44
C LYS A 8 -55.97 -40.77 -43.72
N ASN A 9 -55.46 -39.53 -43.64
CA ASN A 9 -54.28 -39.23 -42.82
C ASN A 9 -54.71 -39.00 -41.37
N SER A 10 -54.64 -40.09 -40.60
CA SER A 10 -54.68 -40.13 -39.15
C SER A 10 -53.61 -39.21 -38.54
N GLY A 11 -54.07 -38.25 -37.75
CA GLY A 11 -53.22 -37.48 -36.86
C GLY A 11 -52.54 -38.40 -35.85
N CYS A 12 -51.21 -38.36 -35.82
CA CYS A 12 -50.40 -38.92 -34.76
C CYS A 12 -49.81 -37.73 -34.00
N SER A 13 -50.45 -37.35 -32.89
CA SER A 13 -49.89 -36.38 -31.95
C SER A 13 -48.69 -37.02 -31.25
N PRO A 14 -47.53 -36.33 -31.13
CA PRO A 14 -46.44 -36.86 -30.33
C PRO A 14 -46.88 -36.91 -28.86
N VAL A 15 -46.88 -38.11 -28.29
CA VAL A 15 -47.01 -38.32 -26.85
C VAL A 15 -45.78 -37.71 -26.20
N PHE A 16 -45.96 -36.55 -25.59
CA PHE A 16 -44.95 -35.88 -24.79
C PHE A 16 -44.75 -36.72 -23.51
N LEU A 17 -43.78 -37.64 -23.53
CA LEU A 17 -43.31 -38.33 -22.33
C LEU A 17 -42.68 -37.28 -21.41
N LYS A 18 -43.49 -36.72 -20.51
CA LYS A 18 -43.00 -35.99 -19.34
C LYS A 18 -42.19 -36.97 -18.50
N SER A 19 -40.87 -36.93 -18.65
CA SER A 19 -39.95 -37.39 -17.61
C SER A 19 -40.29 -36.60 -16.35
N ALA A 20 -40.97 -37.25 -15.40
CA ALA A 20 -41.12 -36.75 -14.04
C ALA A 20 -39.73 -36.76 -13.40
N GLY A 21 -38.99 -35.67 -13.58
CA GLY A 21 -37.78 -35.41 -12.82
C GLY A 21 -38.16 -35.44 -11.35
N TYR A 22 -37.58 -36.39 -10.61
CA TYR A 22 -37.71 -36.48 -9.17
C TYR A 22 -37.26 -35.14 -8.58
N GLN A 23 -38.22 -34.31 -8.16
CA GLN A 23 -37.93 -33.09 -7.40
C GLN A 23 -37.41 -33.52 -6.03
N ARG A 24 -36.11 -33.86 -5.97
CA ARG A 24 -35.40 -34.11 -4.72
C ARG A 24 -35.25 -32.77 -4.02
N GLY A 25 -36.01 -32.57 -2.94
CA GLY A 25 -35.77 -31.48 -2.00
C GLY A 25 -34.45 -31.68 -1.25
N PHE A 26 -33.84 -30.58 -0.83
CA PHE A 26 -32.63 -30.60 0.00
C PHE A 26 -32.91 -31.27 1.35
N THR A 27 -32.01 -32.15 1.77
CA THR A 27 -32.11 -32.79 3.09
C THR A 27 -31.47 -31.91 4.16
N LEU A 28 -31.94 -32.00 5.42
CA LEU A 28 -31.37 -31.24 6.53
C LEU A 28 -29.88 -31.55 6.72
N ILE A 29 -29.47 -32.81 6.50
CA ILE A 29 -28.07 -33.23 6.59
C ILE A 29 -27.18 -32.60 5.51
N GLU A 30 -27.70 -32.40 4.31
CA GLU A 30 -26.97 -31.74 3.22
C GLU A 30 -26.72 -30.27 3.55
N VAL A 31 -27.73 -29.57 4.07
CA VAL A 31 -27.59 -28.16 4.50
C VAL A 31 -26.61 -28.04 5.68
N ILE A 32 -26.65 -28.96 6.65
CA ILE A 32 -25.67 -28.98 7.76
C ILE A 32 -24.26 -29.25 7.23
N THR A 33 -24.09 -30.23 6.35
CA THR A 33 -22.76 -30.57 5.81
C THR A 33 -22.17 -29.40 5.02
N VAL A 34 -22.95 -28.78 4.13
CA VAL A 34 -22.52 -27.62 3.33
C VAL A 34 -22.22 -26.42 4.22
N SER A 35 -23.07 -26.11 5.19
CA SER A 35 -22.82 -24.99 6.10
C SER A 35 -21.57 -25.19 6.96
N VAL A 36 -21.30 -26.42 7.42
CA VAL A 36 -20.06 -26.76 8.13
C VAL A 36 -18.83 -26.57 7.23
N ILE A 37 -18.88 -27.02 5.98
CA ILE A 37 -17.77 -26.84 5.02
C ILE A 37 -17.53 -25.34 4.78
N ILE A 38 -18.58 -24.55 4.54
CA ILE A 38 -18.47 -23.11 4.32
C ILE A 38 -17.88 -22.42 5.56
N ALA A 39 -18.31 -22.80 6.77
CA ALA A 39 -17.79 -22.23 8.01
C ALA A 39 -16.28 -22.47 8.18
N ILE A 40 -15.80 -23.67 7.89
CA ILE A 40 -14.36 -24.00 7.95
C ILE A 40 -13.57 -23.18 6.92
N LEU A 41 -14.06 -23.10 5.69
CA LEU A 41 -13.42 -22.33 4.61
C LEU A 41 -13.36 -20.84 4.94
N ALA A 42 -14.43 -20.29 5.53
CA ALA A 42 -14.49 -18.89 5.91
C ALA A 42 -13.40 -18.53 6.92
N VAL A 43 -13.18 -19.35 7.95
CA VAL A 43 -12.13 -19.12 8.95
C VAL A 43 -10.73 -19.18 8.33
N ALA A 44 -10.49 -20.14 7.43
CA ALA A 44 -9.19 -20.29 6.74
C ALA A 44 -8.84 -19.10 5.83
N ALA A 45 -9.85 -18.38 5.31
CA ALA A 45 -9.64 -17.25 4.40
C ALA A 45 -9.24 -15.93 5.10
N ILE A 46 -9.58 -15.74 6.39
CA ILE A 46 -9.32 -14.50 7.15
C ILE A 46 -7.84 -14.05 7.15
N PRO A 47 -6.85 -14.91 7.50
CA PRO A 47 -5.45 -14.47 7.59
C PRO A 47 -4.88 -14.01 6.24
N LEU A 48 -5.37 -14.57 5.12
CA LEU A 48 -4.95 -14.15 3.77
C LEU A 48 -5.37 -12.71 3.48
N ALA A 49 -6.60 -12.35 3.84
CA ALA A 49 -7.11 -10.98 3.69
C ALA A 49 -6.32 -9.98 4.55
N HIS A 50 -6.05 -10.31 5.82
CA HIS A 50 -5.29 -9.43 6.70
C HIS A 50 -3.85 -9.19 6.20
N ASN A 51 -3.20 -10.24 5.70
CA ASN A 51 -1.85 -10.15 5.16
C ASN A 51 -1.79 -9.29 3.90
N ALA A 52 -2.81 -9.33 3.04
CA ALA A 52 -2.88 -8.47 1.86
C ALA A 52 -2.89 -6.98 2.25
N PHE A 53 -3.72 -6.59 3.22
CA PHE A 53 -3.76 -5.21 3.73
C PHE A 53 -2.48 -4.79 4.44
N GLN A 54 -1.83 -5.68 5.17
CA GLN A 54 -0.53 -5.38 5.77
C GLN A 54 0.51 -5.12 4.68
N ARG A 55 0.63 -6.01 3.68
CA ARG A 55 1.58 -5.86 2.56
C ARG A 55 1.42 -4.52 1.85
N GLU A 56 0.19 -4.10 1.59
CA GLU A 56 -0.09 -2.79 0.98
C GLU A 56 0.49 -1.65 1.83
N LYS A 57 0.21 -1.65 3.14
CA LYS A 57 0.78 -0.65 4.07
C LYS A 57 2.30 -0.69 4.12
N GLU A 58 2.91 -1.87 4.06
CA GLU A 58 4.37 -1.99 4.04
C GLU A 58 4.97 -1.43 2.75
N ILE A 59 4.33 -1.65 1.60
CA ILE A 59 4.75 -1.09 0.32
C ILE A 59 4.65 0.43 0.36
N ASP A 60 3.55 0.96 0.88
CA ASP A 60 3.35 2.40 1.03
C ASP A 60 4.35 3.02 2.01
N LEU A 61 4.68 2.33 3.12
CA LEU A 61 5.69 2.78 4.07
C LEU A 61 7.05 2.87 3.40
N ARG A 62 7.48 1.81 2.71
CA ARG A 62 8.77 1.79 1.99
C ARG A 62 8.81 2.88 0.90
N ARG A 63 7.69 3.15 0.24
CA ARG A 63 7.59 4.23 -0.75
C ARG A 63 7.74 5.60 -0.08
N ALA A 64 7.05 5.84 1.04
CA ALA A 64 7.13 7.09 1.80
C ALA A 64 8.55 7.34 2.33
N LEU A 65 9.17 6.34 2.96
CA LEU A 65 10.55 6.41 3.45
C LEU A 65 11.53 6.70 2.32
N ARG A 66 11.40 6.02 1.17
CA ARG A 66 12.23 6.29 0.00
C ARG A 66 12.06 7.72 -0.50
N THR A 67 10.82 8.22 -0.58
CA THR A 67 10.56 9.61 -0.99
C THR A 67 11.22 10.62 -0.04
N LEU A 68 11.13 10.40 1.27
CA LEU A 68 11.77 11.27 2.26
C LEU A 68 13.29 11.23 2.17
N ARG A 69 13.89 10.03 2.17
CA ARG A 69 15.35 9.85 2.06
C ARG A 69 15.92 10.44 0.78
N MET A 70 15.28 10.20 -0.36
CA MET A 70 15.69 10.82 -1.63
C MET A 70 15.62 12.35 -1.58
N ALA A 71 14.61 12.93 -0.95
CA ALA A 71 14.52 14.39 -0.83
C ALA A 71 15.61 14.97 0.09
N ILE A 72 16.01 14.24 1.13
CA ILE A 72 17.15 14.60 1.99
C ILE A 72 18.46 14.54 1.21
N ASP A 73 18.67 13.46 0.45
CA ASP A 73 19.86 13.30 -0.39
C ASP A 73 19.94 14.38 -1.47
N ASP A 74 18.82 14.73 -2.10
CA ASP A 74 18.73 15.80 -3.10
C ASP A 74 19.00 17.17 -2.48
N TYR A 75 18.54 17.40 -1.24
CA TYR A 75 18.87 18.62 -0.48
C TYR A 75 20.38 18.74 -0.29
N LYS A 76 21.04 17.68 0.20
CA LYS A 76 22.49 17.71 0.41
C LYS A 76 23.24 17.96 -0.88
N LYS A 77 22.92 17.23 -1.95
CA LYS A 77 23.54 17.43 -3.27
C LYS A 77 23.38 18.88 -3.73
N PHE A 78 22.20 19.46 -3.54
CA PHE A 78 21.95 20.84 -3.91
C PHE A 78 22.79 21.84 -3.10
N VAL A 79 22.95 21.64 -1.79
CA VAL A 79 23.82 22.46 -0.94
C VAL A 79 25.27 22.37 -1.38
N GLU A 80 25.76 21.15 -1.66
CA GLU A 80 27.12 20.91 -2.15
C GLU A 80 27.38 21.55 -3.53
N GLU A 81 26.45 21.39 -4.48
CA GLU A 81 26.56 21.92 -5.84
C GLU A 81 26.55 23.45 -5.88
N ASN A 82 25.69 24.08 -5.08
CA ASN A 82 25.54 25.53 -5.05
C ASN A 82 26.49 26.19 -4.05
N LYS A 83 27.32 25.42 -3.34
CA LYS A 83 28.27 25.90 -2.32
C LYS A 83 27.61 26.85 -1.33
N ILE A 84 26.44 26.46 -0.85
CA ILE A 84 25.69 27.24 0.13
C ILE A 84 26.44 27.13 1.46
N GLU A 85 26.69 28.27 2.11
CA GLU A 85 27.25 28.28 3.45
C GLU A 85 26.22 27.70 4.42
N VAL A 86 26.57 26.57 5.03
CA VAL A 86 25.79 25.87 6.05
C VAL A 86 26.68 25.68 7.26
N ASP A 87 26.06 25.63 8.44
CA ASP A 87 26.77 25.36 9.68
C ASP A 87 27.49 24.00 9.59
N GLU A 88 28.73 23.97 10.10
CA GLU A 88 29.59 22.78 10.05
C GLU A 88 28.94 21.58 10.77
N ASP A 89 28.19 21.85 11.84
CA ASP A 89 27.49 20.84 12.65
C ASP A 89 26.35 20.13 11.89
N THR A 90 25.85 20.74 10.81
CA THR A 90 24.73 20.20 10.04
C THR A 90 25.21 19.27 8.92
N TYR A 91 26.50 19.32 8.56
CA TYR A 91 27.10 18.51 7.47
C TYR A 91 26.36 18.63 6.12
N GLY A 92 25.70 19.76 5.87
CA GLY A 92 24.91 20.00 4.66
C GLY A 92 23.57 19.26 4.60
N TYR A 93 23.13 18.63 5.69
CA TYR A 93 21.78 18.10 5.83
C TYR A 93 20.78 19.18 6.24
N PRO A 94 19.46 18.96 6.13
CA PRO A 94 18.48 19.90 6.67
C PRO A 94 18.40 19.77 8.19
N GLU A 95 18.32 20.88 8.93
CA GLU A 95 18.10 20.87 10.39
C GLU A 95 16.75 20.26 10.78
N LYS A 96 15.73 20.49 9.94
CA LYS A 96 14.35 20.06 10.15
C LYS A 96 13.74 19.56 8.86
N LEU A 97 12.82 18.60 8.97
CA LEU A 97 12.16 18.01 7.81
C LEU A 97 11.30 19.03 7.04
N GLU A 98 10.77 20.04 7.74
CA GLU A 98 9.97 21.12 7.16
C GLU A 98 10.76 21.97 6.15
N LEU A 99 12.10 22.05 6.30
CA LEU A 99 12.96 22.80 5.36
C LEU A 99 12.88 22.25 3.94
N LEU A 100 12.59 20.94 3.79
CA LEU A 100 12.42 20.33 2.47
C LEU A 100 11.17 20.85 1.73
N ILE A 101 10.16 21.32 2.47
CA ILE A 101 8.92 21.87 1.91
C ILE A 101 9.04 23.38 1.71
N THR A 102 9.51 24.10 2.74
CA THR A 102 9.67 25.56 2.65
C THR A 102 10.69 25.89 1.57
N GLY A 103 11.74 25.09 1.48
CA GLY A 103 12.86 25.27 0.58
C GLY A 103 13.89 26.25 1.13
N ILE A 104 15.04 26.30 0.46
CA ILE A 104 16.14 27.21 0.77
C ILE A 104 16.34 28.21 -0.35
N GLU A 105 16.71 29.43 0.03
CA GLU A 105 17.01 30.48 -0.93
C GLU A 105 18.43 30.33 -1.47
N TYR A 106 18.60 30.50 -2.78
CA TYR A 106 19.90 30.47 -3.43
C TYR A 106 19.96 31.48 -4.57
N LYS A 107 21.16 31.98 -4.87
CA LYS A 107 21.40 32.88 -6.00
C LYS A 107 21.71 32.05 -7.25
N ASN A 108 20.86 32.14 -8.25
CA ASN A 108 21.13 31.51 -9.56
C ASN A 108 22.21 32.31 -10.33
N LYS A 109 22.77 31.74 -11.40
CA LYS A 109 23.74 32.35 -12.34
C LYS A 109 23.38 33.76 -12.83
N LYS A 110 22.10 34.15 -12.78
CA LYS A 110 21.61 35.50 -13.13
C LYS A 110 21.48 36.45 -11.92
N ASN A 111 22.10 36.14 -10.78
CA ASN A 111 21.98 36.86 -9.50
C ASN A 111 20.55 37.07 -9.01
N LYS A 112 19.61 36.22 -9.45
CA LYS A 112 18.23 36.23 -8.94
C LYS A 112 18.10 35.21 -7.81
N THR A 113 17.56 35.66 -6.68
CA THR A 113 17.16 34.78 -5.58
C THR A 113 16.05 33.87 -6.05
N ARG A 114 16.22 32.56 -5.84
CA ARG A 114 15.23 31.53 -6.11
C ARG A 114 15.12 30.63 -4.89
N LEU A 115 13.97 29.97 -4.77
CA LEU A 115 13.68 29.04 -3.69
C LEU A 115 13.75 27.61 -4.24
N ALA A 116 14.68 26.80 -3.72
CA ALA A 116 14.79 25.39 -4.05
C ALA A 116 13.97 24.56 -3.07
N LYS A 117 12.96 23.83 -3.57
CA LYS A 117 12.09 22.96 -2.78
C LYS A 117 12.30 21.51 -3.19
N PHE A 118 12.32 20.60 -2.22
CA PHE A 118 12.63 19.18 -2.44
C PHE A 118 11.41 18.29 -2.24
N LEU A 119 10.47 18.71 -1.39
CA LEU A 119 9.19 18.02 -1.17
C LEU A 119 8.00 18.91 -1.48
N ARG A 120 6.95 18.29 -2.01
CA ARG A 120 5.63 18.94 -2.15
C ARG A 120 4.86 18.95 -0.84
N ARG A 121 5.03 17.88 -0.05
CA ARG A 121 4.45 17.67 1.29
C ARG A 121 5.16 16.49 1.97
N ILE A 122 5.13 16.44 3.29
CA ILE A 122 5.55 15.26 4.06
C ILE A 122 4.46 14.17 3.89
N PRO A 123 4.83 12.94 3.49
CA PRO A 123 3.88 11.83 3.41
C PRO A 123 3.39 11.43 4.80
N LEU A 124 2.16 10.91 4.87
CA LEU A 124 1.62 10.28 6.06
C LEU A 124 2.25 8.90 6.23
N ASP A 125 2.66 8.55 7.44
CA ASP A 125 3.08 7.19 7.77
C ASP A 125 1.86 6.24 7.78
N PRO A 126 1.79 5.21 6.91
CA PRO A 126 0.64 4.31 6.84
C PRO A 126 0.50 3.36 8.05
N ILE A 127 1.54 3.21 8.87
CA ILE A 127 1.56 2.31 10.04
C ILE A 127 1.18 3.05 11.33
N SER A 128 1.81 4.19 11.61
CA SER A 128 1.51 5.04 12.76
C SER A 128 0.31 5.97 12.53
N ARG A 129 -0.04 6.23 11.26
CA ARG A 129 -1.04 7.23 10.83
C ARG A 129 -0.73 8.64 11.33
N SER A 130 0.55 8.98 11.39
CA SER A 130 1.05 10.28 11.82
C SER A 130 1.87 10.92 10.70
N TYR A 131 2.05 12.25 10.79
CA TYR A 131 3.06 12.98 10.00
C TYR A 131 4.38 13.08 10.76
N ASN A 132 4.42 12.64 12.01
CA ASN A 132 5.63 12.61 12.82
C ASN A 132 6.40 11.34 12.46
N TRP A 133 7.56 11.53 11.85
CA TRP A 133 8.50 10.47 11.55
C TRP A 133 9.61 10.47 12.60
N GLY A 134 10.17 9.29 12.86
CA GLY A 134 11.40 9.20 13.64
C GLY A 134 12.55 9.78 12.84
N LEU A 135 13.38 10.60 13.48
CA LEU A 135 14.52 11.28 12.84
C LEU A 135 15.83 10.78 13.46
N SER A 136 16.89 10.77 12.65
CA SER A 136 18.26 10.49 13.08
C SER A 136 19.19 11.54 12.51
N SER A 137 20.14 12.00 13.34
CA SER A 137 21.23 12.87 12.91
C SER A 137 22.42 12.04 12.42
N TYR A 138 23.28 12.66 11.62
CA TYR A 138 24.48 12.00 11.09
C TYR A 138 25.44 11.54 12.19
N GLN A 139 25.48 12.28 13.30
CA GLN A 139 26.34 12.01 14.45
C GLN A 139 25.73 11.00 15.43
N ASP A 140 24.45 10.63 15.25
CA ASP A 140 23.80 9.68 16.15
C ASP A 140 24.42 8.29 15.99
N LYS A 141 24.55 7.57 17.12
CA LYS A 141 25.02 6.18 17.11
C LYS A 141 24.07 5.31 16.29
N LEU A 142 24.61 4.35 15.57
CA LEU A 142 23.81 3.34 14.87
C LEU A 142 22.80 2.68 15.82
N GLY A 143 21.52 2.72 15.46
CA GLY A 143 20.43 2.18 16.29
C GLY A 143 20.02 3.05 17.48
N SER A 144 20.55 4.27 17.62
CA SER A 144 20.06 5.24 18.60
C SER A 144 18.60 5.56 18.35
N ARG A 145 17.83 5.64 19.43
CA ARG A 145 16.39 5.99 19.40
C ARG A 145 16.14 7.45 19.75
N ARG A 146 17.20 8.20 20.05
CA ARG A 146 17.12 9.63 20.36
C ARG A 146 17.77 10.36 19.21
N TRP A 147 17.00 11.28 18.65
CA TRP A 147 17.48 12.23 17.67
C TRP A 147 18.36 13.27 18.36
N GLY A 148 19.58 13.44 17.87
CA GLY A 148 20.52 14.44 18.38
C GLY A 148 20.07 15.89 18.13
N GLY A 149 19.23 16.12 17.12
CA GLY A 149 18.62 17.42 16.83
C GLY A 149 19.50 18.38 16.04
N GLN A 150 20.70 17.95 15.62
CA GLN A 150 21.62 18.79 14.83
C GLN A 150 21.19 18.83 13.36
N ASN A 151 20.74 17.70 12.83
CA ASN A 151 20.35 17.55 11.43
C ASN A 151 19.44 16.33 11.23
N VAL A 152 18.80 16.27 10.06
CA VAL A 152 18.01 15.14 9.58
C VAL A 152 18.80 14.42 8.50
N TRP A 153 19.54 13.38 8.91
CA TRP A 153 20.26 12.49 8.02
C TRP A 153 19.35 11.35 7.52
N ASP A 154 18.62 10.72 8.44
CA ASP A 154 17.73 9.61 8.12
C ASP A 154 16.38 9.76 8.82
N VAL A 155 15.39 9.08 8.26
CA VAL A 155 14.00 9.08 8.69
C VAL A 155 13.52 7.64 8.76
N TYR A 156 12.76 7.30 9.81
CA TYR A 156 12.22 5.97 10.02
C TYR A 156 10.79 6.03 10.57
N CYS A 157 10.09 4.89 10.54
CA CYS A 157 8.73 4.79 11.09
C CYS A 157 8.75 4.84 12.62
N ASP A 158 8.00 5.76 13.24
CA ASP A 158 7.83 5.82 14.70
C ASP A 158 6.77 4.82 15.18
N SER A 159 6.98 3.54 14.86
CA SER A 159 6.09 2.47 15.31
C SER A 159 6.84 1.28 15.87
N ASN A 160 6.36 0.81 17.02
CA ASN A 160 6.87 -0.41 17.67
C ASN A 160 6.31 -1.71 17.07
N LYS A 161 5.48 -1.62 16.02
CA LYS A 161 4.88 -2.78 15.36
C LYS A 161 5.92 -3.54 14.54
N LYS A 162 5.62 -4.83 14.33
CA LYS A 162 6.42 -5.72 13.48
C LYS A 162 5.79 -5.84 12.09
N ALA A 163 6.65 -5.99 11.11
CA ALA A 163 6.31 -6.35 9.74
C ALA A 163 6.01 -7.85 9.62
N LEU A 164 5.53 -8.23 8.44
CA LEU A 164 5.21 -9.61 8.08
C LEU A 164 6.43 -10.54 8.10
N ASP A 165 7.63 -10.00 7.92
CA ASP A 165 8.91 -10.72 8.01
C ASP A 165 9.46 -10.80 9.46
N GLY A 166 8.79 -10.17 10.43
CA GLY A 166 9.17 -10.16 11.84
C GLY A 166 10.11 -9.03 12.25
N SER A 167 10.64 -8.24 11.31
CA SER A 167 11.42 -7.03 11.59
C SER A 167 10.53 -5.91 12.16
N TYR A 168 11.09 -4.94 12.89
CA TYR A 168 10.31 -3.78 13.34
C TYR A 168 10.27 -2.72 12.24
N TYR A 169 9.12 -2.07 12.06
CA TYR A 169 8.99 -0.98 11.07
C TYR A 169 9.94 0.19 11.31
N ARG A 170 10.31 0.42 12.57
CA ARG A 170 11.28 1.45 12.93
C ARG A 170 12.71 1.17 12.47
N ASP A 171 13.01 -0.09 12.13
CA ASP A 171 14.34 -0.50 11.67
C ASP A 171 14.46 -0.37 10.14
N TRP A 172 13.41 0.13 9.47
CA TRP A 172 13.31 0.26 8.02
C TRP A 172 13.69 1.65 7.52
#